data_AF-A0A357F1Z5-F1
#
_entry.id   AF-A0A357F1Z5-F1
#
_cell.length_a   1.000
_cell.length_b   1.000
_cell.length_c   1.000
_cell.angle_alpha   90.00
_cell.angle_beta   90.00
_cell.angle_gamma   90.00
#
_symmetry.space_group_name_H-M   'P 1'
#
loop_
_entity.id
_entity.type
_entity.pdbx_description
1 polymer ?
#
loop_
_entity_poly.entity_id
_entity_poly.type
_entity_poly.pdbx_seq_one_letter_code
_entity_poly.pdbx_strand_id
1 'polypeptide(L)'
;MKLPNGNDKTDRKGERGAALVMALLVSFLLLVASAGLLLETSMNAGNVTDATAEQQAYNAAESGINSAVNVLRGNVIPNPLIDTSKPVTDPANKIDFIKALKLATSNTDADTGTTPRLSRWMTYNAGFPDRVGIGSGTYAPNSGFAYSLAISDPDNTGAIVTYSAVGRLFEADPTDNTQKTYGSGGDTVRIRYIGKSETTIDTTSGAAPVDFGGFEVAINGAGAEIPAFNRFEIVVRMTRPYSATRVIRGFIETNSVPYTTPPKIIFDSQTFTLQGSVINLDFAWGSPVFQNIIGPPQRVGYEANLSSGNNVVTGTMSSPEPIRLLIKSTGYGPRGARKQLEAVIQKNFFNGLSAPATLTLVGPRTTSSPATTFLFDPGSSNVATYTGDDVASTDIIPPIGTTSSTNLQTVEASVDGQPPHPFNGDVIGTPTDVSIETPEWLQNPEKLDTAIKALYAVANSSGRYFPSGVLPTGTNPYGDHDAAQGITFLDGNADFTGEGGGILVVTGTLTLKG
;
A
#
# COMPACT_ATOMS: atom_id res chain seq x y z
N MET A 1 105.78 32.77 -33.74
CA MET A 1 105.18 32.71 -35.09
C MET A 1 103.83 33.42 -35.02
N LYS A 2 103.60 34.39 -35.90
CA LYS A 2 102.55 35.43 -35.84
C LYS A 2 101.13 34.90 -35.61
N LEU A 3 100.42 35.48 -34.63
CA LEU A 3 98.96 35.47 -34.55
C LEU A 3 98.41 36.39 -35.67
N PRO A 4 97.42 35.96 -36.47
CA PRO A 4 96.77 36.85 -37.42
C PRO A 4 95.77 37.76 -36.69
N ASN A 5 96.08 39.05 -36.68
CA ASN A 5 95.12 40.13 -36.43
C ASN A 5 94.19 40.22 -37.64
N GLY A 6 92.99 39.66 -37.52
CA GLY A 6 91.92 39.76 -38.52
C GLY A 6 90.72 40.49 -37.94
N ASN A 7 90.81 41.81 -37.80
CA ASN A 7 89.64 42.66 -37.59
C ASN A 7 88.92 42.82 -38.94
N ASP A 8 88.20 41.79 -39.35
CA ASP A 8 87.32 41.85 -40.52
C ASP A 8 85.97 42.41 -40.07
N LYS A 9 85.87 43.75 -40.01
CA LYS A 9 84.57 44.44 -39.90
C LYS A 9 83.90 44.39 -41.26
N THR A 10 83.36 43.21 -41.61
CA THR A 10 82.44 43.04 -42.73
C THR A 10 81.27 44.00 -42.56
N ASP A 11 81.07 44.90 -43.53
CA ASP A 11 79.99 45.88 -43.56
C ASP A 11 78.63 45.18 -43.67
N ARG A 12 77.98 44.92 -42.51
CA ARG A 12 76.68 44.22 -42.41
C ARG A 12 75.48 45.08 -42.82
N LYS A 13 75.64 46.03 -43.73
CA LYS A 13 74.52 46.87 -44.22
C LYS A 13 73.49 46.07 -45.01
N GLY A 14 73.90 45.00 -45.69
CA GLY A 14 73.00 44.09 -46.43
C GLY A 14 72.18 43.12 -45.54
N GLU A 15 72.66 42.80 -44.33
CA GLU A 15 71.98 41.85 -43.43
C GLU A 15 70.87 42.49 -42.59
N ARG A 16 70.81 43.83 -42.51
CA ARG A 16 69.78 44.55 -41.74
C ARG A 16 68.37 44.32 -42.30
N GLY A 17 68.23 44.16 -43.62
CA GLY A 17 66.95 43.84 -44.26
C GLY A 17 66.50 42.41 -43.97
N ALA A 18 67.42 41.44 -44.08
CA ALA A 18 67.14 40.03 -43.78
C ALA A 18 66.83 39.80 -42.29
N ALA A 19 67.54 40.49 -41.39
CA ALA A 19 67.26 40.45 -39.96
C ALA A 19 65.90 41.06 -39.59
N LEU A 20 65.49 42.16 -40.26
CA LEU A 20 64.16 42.74 -40.08
C LEU A 20 63.06 41.78 -40.54
N VAL A 21 63.23 41.17 -41.72
CA VAL A 21 62.27 40.19 -42.26
C VAL A 21 62.17 38.96 -41.35
N MET A 22 63.29 38.43 -40.84
CA MET A 22 63.30 37.35 -39.85
C MET A 22 62.61 37.76 -38.55
N ALA A 23 62.87 38.96 -38.03
CA ALA A 23 62.21 39.46 -36.83
C ALA A 23 60.68 39.60 -37.04
N LEU A 24 60.25 40.05 -38.22
CA LEU A 24 58.84 40.14 -38.60
C LEU A 24 58.19 38.77 -38.72
N LEU A 25 58.87 37.81 -39.36
CA LEU A 25 58.41 36.41 -39.51
C LEU A 25 58.26 35.73 -38.15
N VAL A 26 59.25 35.88 -37.27
CA VAL A 26 59.22 35.34 -35.90
C VAL A 26 58.10 36.01 -35.08
N SER A 27 57.94 37.33 -35.20
CA SER A 27 56.84 38.05 -34.53
C SER A 27 55.46 37.60 -35.02
N PHE A 28 55.31 37.33 -36.32
CA PHE A 28 54.07 36.84 -36.90
C PHE A 28 53.75 35.40 -36.45
N LEU A 29 54.77 34.53 -36.42
CA LEU A 29 54.66 33.16 -35.86
C LEU A 29 54.26 33.19 -34.38
N LEU A 30 54.86 34.08 -33.59
CA LEU A 30 54.50 34.25 -32.19
C LEU A 30 53.07 34.77 -32.01
N LEU A 31 52.62 35.69 -32.88
CA LEU A 31 51.24 36.19 -32.85
C LEU A 31 50.24 35.06 -33.16
N VAL A 32 50.50 34.26 -34.20
CA VAL A 32 49.65 33.13 -34.59
C VAL A 32 49.65 32.06 -33.50
N ALA A 33 50.81 31.74 -32.90
CA ALA A 33 50.89 30.82 -31.77
C ALA A 33 50.10 31.34 -30.55
N SER A 34 50.19 32.64 -30.26
CA SER A 34 49.45 33.27 -29.16
C SER A 34 47.93 33.23 -29.41
N ALA A 35 47.50 33.50 -30.65
CA ALA A 35 46.10 33.41 -31.04
C ALA A 35 45.58 31.95 -30.97
N GLY A 36 46.39 30.98 -31.38
CA GLY A 36 46.07 29.55 -31.25
C GLY A 36 45.90 29.12 -29.80
N LEU A 37 46.80 29.54 -28.91
CA LEU A 37 46.71 29.26 -27.47
C LEU A 37 45.46 29.90 -26.84
N LEU A 38 45.11 31.13 -27.23
CA LEU A 38 43.89 31.80 -26.78
C LEU A 38 42.62 31.08 -27.26
N LEU A 39 42.62 30.58 -28.49
CA LEU A 39 41.50 29.79 -29.02
C LEU A 39 41.38 28.45 -28.27
N GLU A 40 42.48 27.72 -28.09
CA GLU A 40 42.47 26.45 -27.38
C GLU A 40 42.03 26.60 -25.91
N THR A 41 42.55 27.62 -25.21
CA THR A 41 42.12 27.92 -23.83
C THR A 41 40.64 28.32 -23.77
N SER A 42 40.14 29.08 -24.75
CA SER A 42 38.71 29.43 -24.83
C SER A 42 37.80 28.22 -25.09
N MET A 43 38.23 27.29 -25.97
CA MET A 43 37.50 26.06 -26.26
C MET A 43 37.50 25.12 -25.05
N ASN A 44 38.65 24.98 -24.37
CA ASN A 44 38.76 24.15 -23.19
C ASN A 44 37.93 24.71 -22.02
N ALA A 45 37.96 26.04 -21.83
CA ALA A 45 37.08 26.70 -20.86
C ALA A 45 35.60 26.48 -21.17
N GLY A 46 35.21 26.55 -22.46
CA GLY A 46 33.87 26.20 -22.93
C GLY A 46 33.47 24.79 -22.51
N ASN A 47 34.28 23.79 -22.86
CA ASN A 47 34.03 22.38 -22.54
C ASN A 47 33.92 22.14 -21.02
N VAL A 48 34.80 22.72 -20.21
CA VAL A 48 34.74 22.60 -18.74
C VAL A 48 33.48 23.26 -18.18
N THR A 49 33.09 24.42 -18.72
CA THR A 49 31.86 25.10 -18.26
C THR A 49 30.60 24.30 -18.60
N ASP A 50 30.55 23.68 -19.78
CA ASP A 50 29.41 22.86 -20.20
C ASP A 50 29.34 21.55 -19.40
N ALA A 51 30.49 20.88 -19.17
CA ALA A 51 30.56 19.70 -18.30
C ALA A 51 30.13 20.02 -16.85
N THR A 52 30.49 21.20 -16.34
CA THR A 52 30.06 21.66 -15.01
C THR A 52 28.55 21.89 -14.97
N ALA A 53 27.99 22.54 -16.00
CA ALA A 53 26.55 22.78 -16.10
C ALA A 53 25.77 21.45 -16.21
N GLU A 54 26.32 20.46 -16.91
CA GLU A 54 25.78 19.11 -17.02
C GLU A 54 25.77 18.38 -15.67
N GLN A 55 26.89 18.41 -14.92
CA GLN A 55 26.97 17.83 -13.58
C GLN A 55 25.99 18.49 -12.62
N GLN A 56 25.82 19.81 -12.73
CA GLN A 56 24.84 20.55 -11.93
C GLN A 56 23.40 20.15 -12.27
N ALA A 57 23.08 19.94 -13.56
CA ALA A 57 21.78 19.42 -13.97
C ALA A 57 21.54 17.99 -13.43
N TYR A 58 22.58 17.15 -13.41
CA TYR A 58 22.50 15.81 -12.79
C TYR A 58 22.19 15.90 -11.29
N ASN A 59 22.94 16.70 -10.54
CA ASN A 59 22.73 16.88 -9.09
C ASN A 59 21.34 17.47 -8.78
N ALA A 60 20.84 18.34 -9.66
CA ALA A 60 19.49 18.89 -9.55
C ALA A 60 18.42 17.81 -9.76
N ALA A 61 18.61 16.92 -10.73
CA ALA A 61 17.71 15.78 -10.96
C ALA A 61 17.69 14.83 -9.75
N GLU A 62 18.85 14.54 -9.17
CA GLU A 62 18.98 13.72 -7.95
C GLU A 62 18.29 14.37 -6.75
N SER A 63 18.44 15.68 -6.58
CA SER A 63 17.73 16.46 -5.56
C SER A 63 16.21 16.36 -5.72
N GLY A 64 15.71 16.32 -6.96
CA GLY A 64 14.29 16.10 -7.25
C GLY A 64 13.81 14.71 -6.82
N ILE A 65 14.58 13.65 -7.09
CA ILE A 65 14.25 12.29 -6.62
C ILE A 65 14.23 12.26 -5.09
N ASN A 66 15.27 12.79 -4.43
CA ASN A 66 15.35 12.83 -2.97
C ASN A 66 14.19 13.62 -2.35
N SER A 67 13.79 14.73 -2.98
CA SER A 67 12.65 15.53 -2.52
C SER A 67 11.34 14.78 -2.68
N ALA A 68 11.13 14.09 -3.81
CA ALA A 68 9.95 13.26 -4.01
C ALA A 68 9.88 12.08 -3.02
N VAL A 69 11.02 11.42 -2.75
CA VAL A 69 11.13 10.38 -1.69
C VAL A 69 10.76 10.98 -0.33
N ASN A 70 11.26 12.17 0.00
CA ASN A 70 10.98 12.82 1.27
C ASN A 70 9.48 13.14 1.44
N VAL A 71 8.83 13.59 0.36
CA VAL A 71 7.37 13.75 0.32
C VAL A 71 6.68 12.41 0.53
N LEU A 72 7.03 11.36 -0.24
CA LEU A 72 6.39 10.04 -0.15
C LEU A 72 6.60 9.33 1.20
N ARG A 73 7.61 9.72 1.98
CA ARG A 73 7.81 9.29 3.37
C ARG A 73 6.90 10.00 4.38
N GLY A 74 6.13 11.00 3.94
CA GLY A 74 5.25 11.78 4.80
C GLY A 74 5.94 12.89 5.59
N ASN A 75 7.21 13.21 5.28
CA ASN A 75 7.98 14.23 6.00
C ASN A 75 7.61 15.67 5.61
N VAL A 76 6.75 15.85 4.61
CA VAL A 76 6.33 17.15 4.09
C VAL A 76 4.82 17.26 4.19
N ILE A 77 4.35 18.36 4.76
CA ILE A 77 2.94 18.67 4.92
C ILE A 77 2.40 19.25 3.60
N PRO A 78 1.24 18.80 3.10
CA PRO A 78 0.63 19.41 1.92
C PRO A 78 0.23 20.86 2.18
N ASN A 79 0.40 21.71 1.18
CA ASN A 79 -0.04 23.10 1.16
C ASN A 79 -0.57 23.48 -0.23
N PRO A 80 -1.89 23.73 -0.38
CA PRO A 80 -2.92 23.65 0.65
C PRO A 80 -3.21 22.21 1.09
N LEU A 81 -3.94 22.06 2.20
CA LEU A 81 -4.44 20.75 2.64
C LEU A 81 -5.38 20.14 1.59
N ILE A 82 -5.46 18.81 1.56
CA ILE A 82 -6.35 18.09 0.63
C ILE A 82 -7.80 18.23 1.09
N ASP A 83 -8.03 18.04 2.38
CA ASP A 83 -9.30 18.27 3.05
C ASP A 83 -9.09 19.34 4.13
N THR A 84 -9.58 20.55 3.86
CA THR A 84 -9.45 21.69 4.78
C THR A 84 -10.32 21.56 6.03
N SER A 85 -11.26 20.62 6.08
CA SER A 85 -12.10 20.37 7.26
C SER A 85 -11.41 19.49 8.30
N LYS A 86 -10.29 18.86 7.94
CA LYS A 86 -9.58 17.88 8.78
C LYS A 86 -8.18 18.37 9.17
N PRO A 87 -7.64 17.94 10.32
CA PRO A 87 -6.29 18.29 10.73
C PRO A 87 -5.24 17.70 9.79
N VAL A 88 -4.01 18.21 9.87
CA VAL A 88 -2.87 17.76 9.05
C VAL A 88 -2.50 16.30 9.32
N THR A 89 -2.73 15.84 10.54
CA THR A 89 -2.45 14.46 10.98
C THR A 89 -3.49 13.45 10.48
N ASP A 90 -4.61 13.91 9.93
CA ASP A 90 -5.66 13.05 9.42
C ASP A 90 -5.18 12.26 8.18
N PRO A 91 -5.48 10.96 8.06
CA PRO A 91 -5.16 10.16 6.89
C PRO A 91 -5.60 10.78 5.56
N ALA A 92 -6.69 11.56 5.52
CA ALA A 92 -7.12 12.29 4.34
C ALA A 92 -6.06 13.27 3.83
N ASN A 93 -5.32 13.92 4.73
CA ASN A 93 -4.26 14.88 4.43
C ASN A 93 -2.85 14.27 4.35
N LYS A 94 -2.69 12.99 4.69
CA LYS A 94 -1.42 12.27 4.50
C LYS A 94 -1.24 11.83 3.05
N ILE A 95 -0.01 11.89 2.56
CA ILE A 95 0.36 11.39 1.23
C ILE A 95 0.28 9.85 1.19
N ASP A 96 -0.19 9.33 0.06
CA ASP A 96 -0.11 7.92 -0.30
C ASP A 96 0.18 7.81 -1.82
N PHE A 97 0.39 6.59 -2.32
CA PHE A 97 0.77 6.38 -3.72
C PHE A 97 -0.36 6.76 -4.70
N ILE A 98 -1.63 6.57 -4.31
CA ILE A 98 -2.79 6.94 -5.12
C ILE A 98 -2.89 8.47 -5.21
N LYS A 99 -2.72 9.17 -4.10
CA LYS A 99 -2.77 10.64 -4.02
C LYS A 99 -1.60 11.27 -4.77
N ALA A 100 -0.43 10.64 -4.77
CA ALA A 100 0.71 11.07 -5.56
C ALA A 100 0.45 10.99 -7.08
N LEU A 101 -0.37 10.02 -7.51
CA LEU A 101 -0.69 9.76 -8.92
C LEU A 101 -1.92 10.49 -9.44
N LYS A 102 -2.86 10.88 -8.58
CA LYS A 102 -4.06 11.62 -9.00
C LYS A 102 -3.74 13.09 -9.11
N LEU A 103 -4.00 13.68 -10.28
CA LEU A 103 -3.79 15.12 -10.54
C LEU A 103 -4.45 16.01 -9.48
N ALA A 104 -5.72 15.73 -9.15
CA ALA A 104 -6.52 16.52 -8.21
C ALA A 104 -6.00 16.51 -6.76
N THR A 105 -5.15 15.55 -6.39
CA THR A 105 -4.56 15.45 -5.05
C THR A 105 -3.07 15.73 -5.05
N SER A 106 -2.35 15.30 -6.10
CA SER A 106 -0.91 15.49 -6.31
C SER A 106 -0.57 16.98 -6.48
N ASN A 107 -1.39 17.67 -7.28
CA ASN A 107 -1.16 19.06 -7.66
C ASN A 107 -2.09 20.01 -6.91
N THR A 108 -1.72 21.29 -6.83
CA THR A 108 -2.65 22.34 -6.34
C THR A 108 -3.67 22.69 -7.42
N ASP A 109 -4.82 23.25 -7.04
CA ASP A 109 -5.86 23.62 -8.03
C ASP A 109 -5.42 24.76 -8.97
N ALA A 110 -4.42 25.55 -8.55
CA ALA A 110 -3.80 26.59 -9.38
C ALA A 110 -2.77 26.03 -10.38
N ASP A 111 -2.42 24.75 -10.24
CA ASP A 111 -1.46 24.08 -11.11
C ASP A 111 -2.13 23.62 -12.42
N THR A 112 -1.65 24.14 -13.55
CA THR A 112 -2.14 23.80 -14.89
C THR A 112 -1.43 22.60 -15.52
N GLY A 113 -0.50 21.97 -14.80
CA GLY A 113 0.24 20.79 -15.26
C GLY A 113 -0.68 19.60 -15.49
N THR A 114 -0.50 18.93 -16.63
CA THR A 114 -1.29 17.73 -17.02
C THR A 114 -0.73 16.43 -16.47
N THR A 115 0.35 16.49 -15.68
CA THR A 115 0.97 15.32 -15.05
C THR A 115 1.04 15.50 -13.53
N PRO A 116 0.88 14.43 -12.74
CA PRO A 116 1.09 14.47 -11.30
C PRO A 116 2.55 14.81 -11.00
N ARG A 117 2.79 15.86 -10.22
CA ARG A 117 4.13 16.42 -9.98
C ARG A 117 4.34 16.93 -8.56
N LEU A 118 3.47 16.55 -7.62
CA LEU A 118 3.56 16.88 -6.20
C LEU A 118 3.59 18.39 -5.91
N SER A 119 2.99 19.23 -6.74
CA SER A 119 3.01 20.69 -6.49
C SER A 119 2.27 21.11 -5.22
N ARG A 120 1.45 20.23 -4.66
CA ARG A 120 0.84 20.43 -3.33
C ARG A 120 1.83 20.23 -2.19
N TRP A 121 2.94 19.52 -2.39
CA TRP A 121 3.97 19.32 -1.37
C TRP A 121 5.25 20.10 -1.67
N MET A 122 5.36 20.71 -2.85
CA MET A 122 6.61 21.28 -3.33
C MET A 122 6.35 22.66 -3.94
N THR A 123 7.21 23.63 -3.61
CA THR A 123 7.04 25.00 -4.08
C THR A 123 7.60 25.19 -5.48
N TYR A 124 6.72 25.22 -6.47
CA TYR A 124 7.07 25.53 -7.85
C TYR A 124 7.30 27.04 -8.05
N ASN A 125 8.17 27.39 -9.00
CA ASN A 125 8.56 28.75 -9.28
C ASN A 125 7.47 29.50 -10.07
N ALA A 126 7.13 30.72 -9.68
CA ALA A 126 6.07 31.49 -10.35
C ALA A 126 6.42 31.89 -11.80
N GLY A 127 7.69 32.17 -12.10
CA GLY A 127 8.15 32.52 -13.46
C GLY A 127 8.37 31.30 -14.36
N PHE A 128 8.60 30.14 -13.76
CA PHE A 128 8.76 28.85 -14.43
C PHE A 128 7.92 27.80 -13.69
N PRO A 129 6.60 27.76 -13.95
CA PRO A 129 5.66 26.97 -13.16
C PRO A 129 5.88 25.46 -13.28
N ASP A 130 6.76 25.01 -14.18
CA ASP A 130 7.23 23.64 -14.31
C ASP A 130 8.42 23.28 -13.42
N ARG A 131 9.02 24.23 -12.70
CA ARG A 131 10.31 24.05 -12.02
C ARG A 131 10.22 24.34 -10.52
N VAL A 132 10.84 23.47 -9.73
CA VAL A 132 11.14 23.69 -8.32
C VAL A 132 12.59 24.19 -8.21
N GLY A 133 12.77 25.41 -7.71
CA GLY A 133 14.09 26.00 -7.53
C GLY A 133 14.87 25.34 -6.39
N ILE A 134 16.17 25.12 -6.58
CA ILE A 134 17.06 24.64 -5.52
C ILE A 134 17.83 25.83 -4.94
N GLY A 135 17.72 26.04 -3.62
CA GLY A 135 18.37 27.14 -2.89
C GLY A 135 17.39 28.24 -2.48
N SER A 136 17.91 29.31 -1.87
CA SER A 136 17.12 30.37 -1.22
C SER A 136 16.63 31.49 -2.17
N GLY A 137 16.60 31.27 -3.48
CA GLY A 137 16.28 32.29 -4.48
C GLY A 137 15.35 31.82 -5.60
N THR A 138 14.77 32.80 -6.32
CA THR A 138 13.97 32.55 -7.52
C THR A 138 14.87 31.98 -8.62
N TYR A 139 14.48 30.85 -9.21
CA TYR A 139 15.23 30.20 -10.29
C TYR A 139 15.45 31.15 -11.48
N ALA A 140 16.68 31.17 -11.98
CA ALA A 140 17.06 31.89 -13.19
C ALA A 140 17.68 30.90 -14.20
N PRO A 141 17.24 30.87 -15.49
CA PRO A 141 17.72 29.88 -16.46
C PRO A 141 19.23 29.86 -16.72
N ASN A 142 19.89 31.01 -16.56
CA ASN A 142 21.30 31.18 -16.93
C ASN A 142 22.26 30.92 -15.76
N SER A 143 21.78 30.90 -14.52
CA SER A 143 22.64 30.84 -13.32
C SER A 143 22.09 29.98 -12.19
N GLY A 144 20.81 29.60 -12.24
CA GLY A 144 20.13 28.85 -11.19
C GLY A 144 20.03 27.35 -11.47
N PHE A 145 19.66 26.61 -10.43
CA PHE A 145 19.40 25.18 -10.46
C PHE A 145 17.94 24.93 -10.14
N ALA A 146 17.32 24.01 -10.87
CA ALA A 146 15.96 23.59 -10.59
C ALA A 146 15.73 22.16 -11.05
N TYR A 147 14.61 21.57 -10.63
CA TYR A 147 14.13 20.31 -11.20
C TYR A 147 12.64 20.37 -11.48
N SER A 148 12.16 19.48 -12.34
CA SER A 148 10.74 19.21 -12.55
C SER A 148 10.46 17.73 -12.34
N LEU A 149 9.31 17.41 -11.76
CA LEU A 149 8.90 16.04 -11.49
C LEU A 149 7.75 15.61 -12.39
N ALA A 150 7.71 14.32 -12.71
CA ALA A 150 6.53 13.64 -13.22
C ALA A 150 6.45 12.27 -12.56
N ILE A 151 5.29 11.95 -11.98
CA ILE A 151 5.02 10.67 -11.34
C ILE A 151 4.03 9.89 -12.19
N SER A 152 4.33 8.62 -12.40
CA SER A 152 3.47 7.70 -13.14
C SER A 152 3.47 6.33 -12.50
N ASP A 153 2.37 5.61 -12.66
CA ASP A 153 2.26 4.21 -12.28
C ASP A 153 2.70 3.32 -13.44
N PRO A 154 3.81 2.58 -13.34
CA PRO A 154 4.25 1.69 -14.41
C PRO A 154 3.30 0.51 -14.63
N ASP A 155 2.45 0.17 -13.65
CA ASP A 155 1.53 -0.98 -13.69
C ASP A 155 0.10 -0.59 -14.08
N ASN A 156 -0.18 0.71 -14.21
CA ASN A 156 -1.50 1.27 -14.54
C ASN A 156 -2.63 0.72 -13.66
N THR A 157 -2.37 0.60 -12.37
CA THR A 157 -3.27 0.09 -11.33
C THR A 157 -4.37 1.08 -10.97
N GLY A 158 -4.14 2.36 -11.28
CA GLY A 158 -5.01 3.50 -10.95
C GLY A 158 -6.37 3.58 -11.66
N ALA A 159 -6.53 2.86 -12.77
CA ALA A 159 -7.59 3.14 -13.74
C ALA A 159 -8.64 2.04 -13.86
N ILE A 160 -8.23 0.78 -13.88
CA ILE A 160 -9.10 -0.32 -14.28
C ILE A 160 -9.06 -1.42 -13.22
N VAL A 161 -10.23 -1.79 -12.73
CA VAL A 161 -10.41 -2.95 -11.85
C VAL A 161 -11.26 -3.98 -12.56
N THR A 162 -10.82 -5.23 -12.57
CA THR A 162 -11.62 -6.36 -13.05
C THR A 162 -11.86 -7.31 -11.89
N TYR A 163 -13.13 -7.62 -11.63
CA TYR A 163 -13.53 -8.44 -10.49
C TYR A 163 -14.66 -9.41 -10.86
N SER A 164 -14.84 -10.43 -10.05
CA SER A 164 -15.99 -11.33 -10.05
C SER A 164 -16.46 -11.59 -8.62
N ALA A 165 -17.72 -11.97 -8.45
CA ALA A 165 -18.28 -12.33 -7.15
C ALA A 165 -18.99 -13.67 -7.25
N VAL A 166 -18.63 -14.61 -6.38
CA VAL A 166 -19.32 -15.90 -6.24
C VAL A 166 -19.68 -16.09 -4.79
N GLY A 167 -20.81 -16.74 -4.51
CA GLY A 167 -21.28 -16.88 -3.14
C GLY A 167 -21.59 -18.32 -2.82
N ARG A 168 -21.65 -18.59 -1.52
CA ARG A 168 -21.97 -19.88 -0.93
C ARG A 168 -22.85 -19.65 0.28
N LEU A 169 -23.86 -20.48 0.44
CA LEU A 169 -24.64 -20.59 1.66
C LEU A 169 -24.12 -21.78 2.47
N PHE A 170 -24.04 -21.63 3.79
CA PHE A 170 -23.76 -22.75 4.67
C PHE A 170 -25.00 -23.63 4.77
N GLU A 171 -24.77 -24.92 5.06
CA GLU A 171 -25.82 -25.95 5.09
C GLU A 171 -26.71 -25.95 3.83
N ALA A 172 -26.18 -25.52 2.69
CA ALA A 172 -26.91 -25.37 1.44
C ALA A 172 -27.60 -26.66 0.98
N ASP A 173 -28.54 -26.51 0.06
CA ASP A 173 -29.23 -27.63 -0.56
C ASP A 173 -28.19 -28.59 -1.19
N PRO A 174 -28.36 -29.93 -1.09
CA PRO A 174 -27.31 -30.90 -1.46
C PRO A 174 -26.78 -30.79 -2.90
N THR A 175 -27.54 -30.16 -3.80
CA THR A 175 -27.22 -30.04 -5.23
C THR A 175 -26.82 -28.63 -5.67
N ASP A 176 -26.99 -27.61 -4.82
CA ASP A 176 -26.67 -26.22 -5.15
C ASP A 176 -26.14 -25.50 -3.90
N ASN A 177 -24.84 -25.24 -3.87
CA ASN A 177 -24.17 -24.59 -2.74
C ASN A 177 -24.48 -23.09 -2.63
N THR A 178 -25.17 -22.50 -3.60
CA THR A 178 -25.61 -21.10 -3.55
C THR A 178 -27.05 -20.95 -3.09
N GLN A 179 -27.75 -22.06 -2.83
CA GLN A 179 -29.16 -22.08 -2.48
C GLN A 179 -29.41 -22.78 -1.15
N LYS A 180 -30.36 -22.27 -0.37
CA LYS A 180 -30.93 -22.94 0.80
C LYS A 180 -32.44 -22.85 0.76
N THR A 181 -33.10 -23.99 0.92
CA THR A 181 -34.55 -24.06 1.08
C THR A 181 -34.89 -24.41 2.53
N TYR A 182 -35.72 -23.57 3.13
CA TYR A 182 -36.31 -23.77 4.46
C TYR A 182 -37.76 -24.23 4.32
N GLY A 183 -38.21 -25.08 5.25
CA GLY A 183 -39.54 -25.65 5.24
C GLY A 183 -39.67 -26.91 4.38
N SER A 184 -40.90 -27.37 4.22
CA SER A 184 -41.22 -28.57 3.45
C SER A 184 -42.66 -28.52 2.92
N GLY A 185 -42.98 -29.30 1.89
CA GLY A 185 -44.31 -29.30 1.30
C GLY A 185 -44.60 -28.01 0.50
N GLY A 186 -45.77 -27.41 0.72
CA GLY A 186 -46.21 -26.18 0.03
C GLY A 186 -45.72 -24.88 0.67
N ASP A 187 -45.20 -24.94 1.90
CA ASP A 187 -44.79 -23.79 2.70
C ASP A 187 -43.26 -23.77 2.81
N THR A 188 -42.62 -22.97 1.95
CA THR A 188 -41.15 -22.94 1.85
C THR A 188 -40.63 -21.54 1.66
N VAL A 189 -39.44 -21.25 2.19
CA VAL A 189 -38.66 -20.06 1.86
C VAL A 189 -37.36 -20.53 1.21
N ARG A 190 -37.11 -20.11 -0.03
CA ARG A 190 -35.89 -20.43 -0.77
C ARG A 190 -35.09 -19.15 -0.96
N ILE A 191 -33.82 -19.21 -0.57
CA ILE A 191 -32.87 -18.12 -0.75
C ILE A 191 -31.76 -18.64 -1.64
N ARG A 192 -31.47 -17.90 -2.71
CA ARG A 192 -30.40 -18.24 -3.64
C ARG A 192 -29.51 -17.03 -3.87
N TYR A 193 -28.21 -17.22 -3.76
CA TYR A 193 -27.26 -16.21 -4.17
C TYR A 193 -26.91 -16.37 -5.66
N ILE A 194 -27.05 -15.28 -6.41
CA ILE A 194 -26.70 -15.14 -7.82
C ILE A 194 -25.42 -14.32 -7.89
N GLY A 195 -24.31 -14.98 -8.23
CA GLY A 195 -23.01 -14.34 -8.37
C GLY A 195 -22.91 -13.40 -9.58
N LYS A 196 -21.88 -12.57 -9.55
CA LYS A 196 -21.50 -11.67 -10.65
C LYS A 196 -20.36 -12.28 -11.46
N SER A 197 -20.59 -12.47 -12.76
CA SER A 197 -19.53 -12.82 -13.71
C SER A 197 -18.47 -11.72 -13.78
N GLU A 198 -17.28 -12.07 -14.27
CA GLU A 198 -16.18 -11.11 -14.41
C GLU A 198 -16.61 -9.82 -15.11
N THR A 199 -16.40 -8.69 -14.44
CA THR A 199 -16.82 -7.35 -14.87
C THR A 199 -15.66 -6.38 -14.67
N THR A 200 -15.50 -5.45 -15.62
CA THR A 200 -14.46 -4.41 -15.57
C THR A 200 -15.09 -3.05 -15.28
N ILE A 201 -14.52 -2.32 -14.32
CA ILE A 201 -14.94 -0.98 -13.91
C ILE A 201 -13.76 0.01 -14.04
N ASP A 202 -14.08 1.28 -14.27
CA ASP A 202 -13.13 2.38 -14.35
C ASP A 202 -13.16 3.20 -13.06
N THR A 203 -12.03 3.26 -12.36
CA THR A 203 -11.84 3.97 -11.08
C THR A 203 -11.00 5.25 -11.21
N THR A 204 -10.74 5.73 -12.44
CA THR A 204 -9.90 6.92 -12.68
C THR A 204 -10.43 8.17 -11.97
N SER A 205 -11.75 8.39 -11.98
CA SER A 205 -12.40 9.55 -11.35
C SER A 205 -12.64 9.39 -9.85
N GLY A 206 -12.39 8.21 -9.26
CA GLY A 206 -12.74 7.93 -7.87
C GLY A 206 -13.23 6.50 -7.64
N ALA A 207 -13.94 6.28 -6.54
CA ALA A 207 -14.62 5.02 -6.32
C ALA A 207 -15.76 4.86 -7.34
N ALA A 208 -15.80 3.70 -8.01
CA ALA A 208 -16.80 3.39 -9.02
C ALA A 208 -17.92 2.54 -8.42
N PRO A 209 -19.17 2.66 -8.90
CA PRO A 209 -20.26 1.80 -8.46
C PRO A 209 -20.04 0.36 -8.92
N VAL A 210 -20.40 -0.60 -8.06
CA VAL A 210 -20.13 -2.02 -8.23
C VAL A 210 -21.37 -2.84 -7.89
N ASP A 211 -21.55 -3.95 -8.61
CA ASP A 211 -22.58 -4.96 -8.37
C ASP A 211 -21.88 -6.25 -7.92
N PHE A 212 -22.13 -6.68 -6.69
CA PHE A 212 -21.59 -7.88 -6.09
C PHE A 212 -22.52 -9.08 -6.24
N GLY A 213 -23.46 -9.06 -7.19
CA GLY A 213 -24.48 -10.09 -7.34
C GLY A 213 -25.70 -9.80 -6.48
N GLY A 214 -26.48 -10.84 -6.14
CA GLY A 214 -27.69 -10.61 -5.35
C GLY A 214 -28.32 -11.85 -4.76
N PHE A 215 -29.23 -11.64 -3.81
CA PHE A 215 -30.05 -12.68 -3.20
C PHE A 215 -31.43 -12.72 -3.86
N GLU A 216 -31.77 -13.85 -4.46
CA GLU A 216 -33.11 -14.17 -4.91
C GLU A 216 -33.88 -14.86 -3.78
N VAL A 217 -34.98 -14.26 -3.35
CA VAL A 217 -35.86 -14.79 -2.31
C VAL A 217 -37.17 -15.24 -2.94
N ALA A 218 -37.55 -16.51 -2.74
CA ALA A 218 -38.84 -17.05 -3.13
C ALA A 218 -39.57 -17.59 -1.90
N ILE A 219 -40.77 -17.09 -1.64
CA ILE A 219 -41.65 -17.54 -0.54
C ILE A 219 -42.85 -18.22 -1.18
N ASN A 220 -43.09 -19.48 -0.81
CA ASN A 220 -44.25 -20.26 -1.23
C ASN A 220 -45.18 -20.50 -0.05
N GLY A 221 -46.49 -20.47 -0.31
CA GLY A 221 -47.51 -20.72 0.70
C GLY A 221 -47.44 -19.71 1.86
N ALA A 222 -47.49 -20.21 3.09
CA ALA A 222 -47.35 -19.42 4.30
C ALA A 222 -45.88 -19.05 4.63
N GLY A 223 -44.92 -19.56 3.85
CA GLY A 223 -43.49 -19.48 4.15
C GLY A 223 -43.07 -20.43 5.27
N ALA A 224 -41.79 -20.40 5.63
CA ALA A 224 -41.19 -21.31 6.58
C ALA A 224 -40.31 -20.57 7.58
N GLU A 225 -40.20 -21.11 8.78
CA GLU A 225 -39.26 -20.65 9.78
C GLU A 225 -37.82 -20.87 9.31
N ILE A 226 -36.94 -19.91 9.62
CA ILE A 226 -35.49 -20.06 9.54
C ILE A 226 -35.03 -20.36 10.98
N PRO A 227 -34.89 -21.64 11.36
CA PRO A 227 -34.78 -22.05 12.77
C PRO A 227 -33.42 -21.70 13.40
N ALA A 228 -32.41 -21.42 12.58
CA ALA A 228 -31.10 -20.99 13.00
C ALA A 228 -30.53 -19.98 12.00
N PHE A 229 -29.66 -19.10 12.49
CA PHE A 229 -28.91 -18.15 11.67
C PHE A 229 -28.10 -18.93 10.64
N ASN A 230 -28.38 -18.72 9.36
CA ASN A 230 -27.60 -19.38 8.32
C ASN A 230 -26.48 -18.45 7.84
N ARG A 231 -25.24 -18.94 7.92
CA ARG A 231 -24.06 -18.21 7.47
C ARG A 231 -24.01 -18.18 5.95
N PHE A 232 -23.46 -17.12 5.39
CA PHE A 232 -23.10 -17.06 3.98
C PHE A 232 -21.74 -16.40 3.76
N GLU A 233 -21.17 -16.68 2.60
CA GLU A 233 -19.93 -16.09 2.12
C GLU A 233 -20.12 -15.59 0.69
N ILE A 234 -19.60 -14.40 0.40
CA ILE A 234 -19.44 -13.86 -0.95
C ILE A 234 -17.95 -13.65 -1.17
N VAL A 235 -17.38 -14.45 -2.07
CA VAL A 235 -15.97 -14.41 -2.46
C VAL A 235 -15.83 -13.43 -3.63
N VAL A 236 -15.24 -12.28 -3.36
CA VAL A 236 -14.88 -11.28 -4.36
C VAL A 236 -13.45 -11.55 -4.82
N ARG A 237 -13.28 -11.83 -6.11
CA ARG A 237 -11.97 -12.05 -6.73
C ARG A 237 -11.67 -10.91 -7.68
N MET A 238 -10.62 -10.16 -7.38
CA MET A 238 -10.03 -9.19 -8.30
C MET A 238 -8.99 -9.91 -9.16
N THR A 239 -9.07 -9.77 -10.47
CA THR A 239 -8.14 -10.36 -11.45
C THR A 239 -7.21 -9.32 -12.07
N ARG A 240 -7.61 -8.05 -12.09
CA ARG A 240 -6.81 -6.92 -12.56
C ARG A 240 -7.02 -5.70 -11.64
N PRO A 241 -5.96 -4.93 -11.34
CA PRO A 241 -4.57 -5.06 -11.79
C PRO A 241 -3.77 -6.15 -11.07
N TYR A 242 -4.22 -6.59 -9.89
CA TYR A 242 -3.63 -7.69 -9.13
C TYR A 242 -4.62 -8.85 -9.00
N SER A 243 -4.08 -10.05 -8.79
CA SER A 243 -4.88 -11.21 -8.37
C SER A 243 -5.00 -11.21 -6.86
N ALA A 244 -6.19 -10.91 -6.34
CA ALA A 244 -6.45 -10.96 -4.90
C ALA A 244 -7.90 -11.34 -4.60
N THR A 245 -8.11 -11.94 -3.43
CA THR A 245 -9.43 -12.42 -3.01
C THR A 245 -9.79 -11.82 -1.66
N ARG A 246 -11.04 -11.38 -1.51
CA ARG A 246 -11.64 -11.01 -0.23
C ARG A 246 -12.94 -11.76 -0.04
N VAL A 247 -13.24 -12.16 1.18
CA VAL A 247 -14.49 -12.83 1.53
C VAL A 247 -15.35 -11.87 2.36
N ILE A 248 -16.52 -11.53 1.81
CA ILE A 248 -17.60 -10.83 2.52
C ILE A 248 -18.45 -11.90 3.21
N ARG A 249 -18.84 -11.64 4.46
CA ARG A 249 -19.53 -12.61 5.32
C ARG A 249 -20.74 -12.01 5.99
N GLY A 250 -21.67 -12.87 6.36
CA GLY A 250 -22.85 -12.46 7.10
C GLY A 250 -23.78 -13.61 7.46
N PHE A 251 -24.96 -13.26 7.97
CA PHE A 251 -26.02 -14.17 8.38
C PHE A 251 -27.35 -13.86 7.71
N ILE A 252 -28.17 -14.89 7.56
CA ILE A 252 -29.57 -14.82 7.14
C ILE A 252 -30.44 -15.18 8.35
N GLU A 253 -31.47 -14.37 8.62
CA GLU A 253 -32.40 -14.55 9.73
C GLU A 253 -33.84 -14.20 9.31
N THR A 254 -34.83 -14.81 9.96
CA THR A 254 -36.25 -14.48 9.74
C THR A 254 -36.69 -13.28 10.59
N ASN A 255 -37.66 -12.50 10.07
CA ASN A 255 -38.16 -11.28 10.71
C ASN A 255 -39.33 -11.52 11.70
N SER A 256 -39.54 -12.76 12.16
CA SER A 256 -40.66 -13.26 12.99
C SER A 256 -41.96 -13.60 12.23
N VAL A 257 -42.87 -14.30 12.91
CA VAL A 257 -44.15 -14.82 12.38
C VAL A 257 -45.10 -13.65 12.06
N PRO A 258 -45.79 -13.61 10.89
CA PRO A 258 -45.93 -14.66 9.88
C PRO A 258 -44.77 -14.73 8.87
N TYR A 259 -44.35 -15.94 8.50
CA TYR A 259 -43.22 -16.24 7.59
C TYR A 259 -43.42 -15.84 6.12
N THR A 260 -44.43 -15.02 5.86
CA THR A 260 -44.70 -14.40 4.54
C THR A 260 -43.84 -13.16 4.30
N THR A 261 -43.17 -12.66 5.33
CA THR A 261 -42.19 -11.58 5.23
C THR A 261 -40.85 -12.13 4.76
N PRO A 262 -40.17 -11.46 3.82
CA PRO A 262 -38.82 -11.84 3.44
C PRO A 262 -37.85 -11.79 4.63
N PRO A 263 -36.82 -12.66 4.63
CA PRO A 263 -35.82 -12.68 5.68
C PRO A 263 -34.93 -11.44 5.62
N LYS A 264 -34.24 -11.17 6.72
CA LYS A 264 -33.19 -10.14 6.81
C LYS A 264 -31.81 -10.78 6.62
N ILE A 265 -30.90 -9.97 6.11
CA ILE A 265 -29.48 -10.30 6.00
C ILE A 265 -28.69 -9.34 6.88
N ILE A 266 -27.69 -9.87 7.58
CA ILE A 266 -26.77 -9.08 8.40
C ILE A 266 -25.36 -9.34 7.90
N PHE A 267 -24.68 -8.31 7.40
CA PHE A 267 -23.28 -8.38 6.98
C PHE A 267 -22.36 -8.08 8.17
N ASP A 268 -21.23 -8.77 8.30
CA ASP A 268 -20.30 -8.53 9.42
C ASP A 268 -19.58 -7.18 9.32
N SER A 269 -19.42 -6.67 8.10
CA SER A 269 -18.76 -5.39 7.83
C SER A 269 -19.41 -4.71 6.63
N GLN A 270 -19.37 -3.38 6.61
CA GLN A 270 -19.76 -2.59 5.46
C GLN A 270 -18.55 -2.29 4.58
N THR A 271 -17.38 -2.06 5.18
CA THR A 271 -16.14 -1.73 4.46
C THR A 271 -15.19 -2.91 4.44
N PHE A 272 -14.57 -3.14 3.27
CA PHE A 272 -13.53 -4.15 3.10
C PHE A 272 -12.35 -3.54 2.34
N THR A 273 -11.14 -4.02 2.63
CA THR A 273 -9.95 -3.62 1.87
C THR A 273 -9.41 -4.81 1.07
N LEU A 274 -9.08 -4.57 -0.20
CA LEU A 274 -8.52 -5.55 -1.12
C LEU A 274 -7.35 -4.91 -1.90
N GLN A 275 -6.11 -5.24 -1.52
CA GLN A 275 -4.89 -4.64 -2.12
C GLN A 275 -4.93 -3.10 -2.15
N GLY A 276 -5.33 -2.50 -1.02
CA GLY A 276 -5.49 -1.04 -0.88
C GLY A 276 -6.72 -0.44 -1.57
N SER A 277 -7.44 -1.21 -2.39
CA SER A 277 -8.79 -0.85 -2.84
C SER A 277 -9.76 -0.97 -1.68
N VAL A 278 -10.60 0.04 -1.50
CA VAL A 278 -11.66 0.06 -0.50
C VAL A 278 -12.96 -0.31 -1.19
N ILE A 279 -13.59 -1.37 -0.71
CA ILE A 279 -14.93 -1.81 -1.06
C ILE A 279 -15.87 -1.30 0.02
N ASN A 280 -16.90 -0.57 -0.37
CA ASN A 280 -17.97 -0.15 0.54
C ASN A 280 -19.28 -0.75 0.04
N LEU A 281 -19.94 -1.57 0.86
CA LEU A 281 -21.21 -2.19 0.52
C LEU A 281 -22.37 -1.20 0.66
N ASP A 282 -23.29 -1.32 -0.28
CA ASP A 282 -24.57 -0.61 -0.28
C ASP A 282 -25.65 -1.52 -0.83
N PHE A 283 -26.93 -1.23 -0.60
CA PHE A 283 -28.00 -2.06 -1.12
C PHE A 283 -29.00 -1.26 -1.94
N ALA A 284 -29.35 -1.77 -3.12
CA ALA A 284 -30.31 -1.13 -4.01
C ALA A 284 -31.70 -0.91 -3.36
N TRP A 285 -31.97 -1.62 -2.27
CA TRP A 285 -33.22 -1.57 -1.51
C TRP A 285 -33.10 -0.84 -0.15
N GLY A 286 -31.96 -0.20 0.15
CA GLY A 286 -31.76 0.61 1.37
C GLY A 286 -30.31 0.64 1.85
N SER A 287 -29.96 1.62 2.69
CA SER A 287 -28.60 1.68 3.26
C SER A 287 -28.45 0.71 4.45
N PRO A 288 -27.27 0.07 4.61
CA PRO A 288 -26.95 -0.75 5.78
C PRO A 288 -27.19 0.02 7.08
N VAL A 289 -27.88 -0.59 8.04
CA VAL A 289 -28.01 -0.05 9.40
C VAL A 289 -27.24 -0.94 10.35
N PHE A 290 -26.30 -0.37 11.10
CA PHE A 290 -25.58 -1.09 12.12
C PHE A 290 -26.53 -1.56 13.24
N GLN A 291 -26.46 -2.84 13.59
CA GLN A 291 -27.29 -3.47 14.61
C GLN A 291 -26.43 -4.30 15.57
N ASN A 292 -26.71 -4.15 16.86
CA ASN A 292 -26.18 -5.01 17.90
C ASN A 292 -27.20 -6.11 18.19
N ILE A 293 -26.92 -7.35 17.77
CA ILE A 293 -27.79 -8.49 18.03
C ILE A 293 -27.24 -9.25 19.24
N ILE A 294 -28.01 -9.20 20.34
CA ILE A 294 -27.66 -9.87 21.59
C ILE A 294 -28.04 -11.34 21.49
N GLY A 295 -27.02 -12.20 21.45
CA GLY A 295 -27.11 -13.65 21.57
C GLY A 295 -25.68 -14.22 21.52
N PRO A 296 -25.37 -15.36 22.14
CA PRO A 296 -24.05 -15.97 22.01
C PRO A 296 -23.89 -16.69 20.64
N PRO A 297 -22.72 -16.59 19.98
CA PRO A 297 -21.71 -15.52 20.14
C PRO A 297 -22.30 -14.15 19.75
N GLN A 298 -21.84 -13.06 20.40
CA GLN A 298 -22.36 -11.70 20.16
C GLN A 298 -22.20 -11.34 18.68
N ARG A 299 -23.33 -11.18 17.99
CA ARG A 299 -23.39 -10.89 16.55
C ARG A 299 -23.66 -9.41 16.37
N VAL A 300 -22.76 -8.74 15.67
CA VAL A 300 -22.81 -7.31 15.41
C VAL A 300 -22.52 -7.13 13.92
N GLY A 301 -23.25 -6.23 13.27
CA GLY A 301 -23.12 -6.06 11.82
C GLY A 301 -24.16 -5.13 11.23
N TYR A 302 -24.25 -5.14 9.90
CA TYR A 302 -25.08 -4.23 9.12
C TYR A 302 -26.29 -4.98 8.54
N GLU A 303 -27.47 -4.63 9.01
CA GLU A 303 -28.72 -5.24 8.60
C GLU A 303 -29.25 -4.65 7.28
N ALA A 304 -29.78 -5.53 6.43
CA ALA A 304 -30.51 -5.22 5.22
C ALA A 304 -31.77 -6.11 5.13
N ASN A 305 -32.94 -5.48 5.01
CA ASN A 305 -34.21 -6.19 4.86
C ASN A 305 -34.40 -6.63 3.40
N LEU A 306 -34.52 -7.92 3.13
CA LEU A 306 -34.76 -8.37 1.77
C LEU A 306 -36.21 -8.08 1.33
N SER A 307 -36.41 -8.12 0.02
CA SER A 307 -37.70 -8.19 -0.64
C SER A 307 -37.89 -9.55 -1.31
N SER A 308 -39.13 -9.94 -1.58
CA SER A 308 -39.39 -11.10 -2.42
C SER A 308 -38.92 -10.81 -3.85
N GLY A 309 -38.23 -11.76 -4.48
CA GLY A 309 -37.57 -11.58 -5.77
C GLY A 309 -36.08 -11.24 -5.63
N ASN A 310 -35.56 -10.42 -6.55
CA ASN A 310 -34.13 -10.15 -6.67
C ASN A 310 -33.68 -8.97 -5.81
N ASN A 311 -32.69 -9.20 -4.97
CA ASN A 311 -32.06 -8.21 -4.11
C ASN A 311 -30.58 -8.08 -4.52
N VAL A 312 -30.23 -7.06 -5.33
CA VAL A 312 -28.85 -6.81 -5.81
C VAL A 312 -27.94 -6.12 -4.78
N VAL A 313 -26.92 -6.83 -4.31
CA VAL A 313 -25.90 -6.28 -3.41
C VAL A 313 -25.02 -5.33 -4.22
N THR A 314 -25.14 -4.03 -3.95
CA THR A 314 -24.41 -2.99 -4.63
C THR A 314 -23.25 -2.48 -3.76
N GLY A 315 -22.55 -1.48 -4.25
CA GLY A 315 -21.54 -0.79 -3.46
C GLY A 315 -20.65 0.07 -4.32
N THR A 316 -19.51 0.45 -3.76
CA THR A 316 -18.45 1.12 -4.49
C THR A 316 -17.12 0.42 -4.28
N MET A 317 -16.23 0.54 -5.26
CA MET A 317 -14.85 0.03 -5.18
C MET A 317 -13.89 1.13 -5.64
N SER A 318 -12.90 1.45 -4.83
CA SER A 318 -11.86 2.42 -5.17
C SER A 318 -10.74 1.79 -6.00
N SER A 319 -9.89 2.63 -6.59
CA SER A 319 -8.67 2.14 -7.24
C SER A 319 -7.81 1.34 -6.25
N PRO A 320 -7.30 0.18 -6.64
CA PRO A 320 -6.24 -0.54 -5.93
C PRO A 320 -5.01 0.35 -5.77
N GLU A 321 -4.23 0.06 -4.73
CA GLU A 321 -3.03 0.83 -4.47
C GLU A 321 -1.85 0.34 -5.32
N PRO A 322 -1.13 1.23 -6.01
CA PRO A 322 0.09 0.86 -6.73
C PRO A 322 1.15 0.35 -5.75
N ILE A 323 1.81 -0.75 -6.11
CA ILE A 323 2.95 -1.27 -5.33
C ILE A 323 4.24 -0.51 -5.59
N ARG A 324 4.33 0.21 -6.71
CA ARG A 324 5.49 0.98 -7.13
C ARG A 324 5.09 2.23 -7.90
N LEU A 325 5.95 3.24 -7.84
CA LEU A 325 5.84 4.49 -8.59
C LEU A 325 7.10 4.71 -9.41
N LEU A 326 6.93 5.18 -10.65
CA LEU A 326 8.02 5.70 -11.46
C LEU A 326 8.08 7.21 -11.29
N ILE A 327 9.19 7.70 -10.76
CA ILE A 327 9.47 9.12 -10.60
C ILE A 327 10.48 9.51 -11.67
N LYS A 328 10.07 10.45 -12.52
CA LYS A 328 10.95 11.08 -13.51
C LYS A 328 11.31 12.47 -13.01
N SER A 329 12.59 12.68 -12.74
CA SER A 329 13.12 13.97 -12.34
C SER A 329 13.97 14.54 -13.47
N THR A 330 13.57 15.68 -14.00
CA THR A 330 14.39 16.44 -14.95
C THR A 330 15.08 17.57 -14.19
N GLY A 331 16.40 17.51 -14.06
CA GLY A 331 17.22 18.59 -13.53
C GLY A 331 17.62 19.60 -14.61
N TYR A 332 17.60 20.87 -14.24
CA TYR A 332 17.98 22.02 -15.04
C TYR A 332 19.18 22.70 -14.39
N GLY A 333 20.28 22.75 -15.14
CA GLY A 333 21.48 23.50 -14.80
C GLY A 333 21.54 24.83 -15.56
N PRO A 334 22.58 25.65 -15.29
CA PRO A 334 22.89 26.86 -16.03
C PRO A 334 23.00 26.61 -17.53
N ARG A 335 22.82 27.67 -18.33
CA ARG A 335 23.00 27.63 -19.79
C ARG A 335 22.12 26.60 -20.50
N GLY A 336 20.99 26.23 -19.89
CA GLY A 336 20.03 25.29 -20.48
C GLY A 336 20.44 23.82 -20.39
N ALA A 337 21.47 23.49 -19.60
CA ALA A 337 21.84 22.09 -19.36
C ALA A 337 20.65 21.32 -18.75
N ARG A 338 20.35 20.14 -19.29
CA ARG A 338 19.21 19.32 -18.88
C ARG A 338 19.65 17.87 -18.70
N LYS A 339 19.27 17.27 -17.58
CA LYS A 339 19.44 15.84 -17.31
C LYS A 339 18.15 15.24 -16.77
N GLN A 340 17.86 14.01 -17.16
CA GLN A 340 16.70 13.28 -16.67
C GLN A 340 17.17 12.03 -15.97
N LEU A 341 16.68 11.82 -14.77
CA LEU A 341 16.85 10.62 -13.98
C LEU A 341 15.48 10.00 -13.74
N GLU A 342 15.44 8.68 -13.73
CA GLU A 342 14.24 7.90 -13.44
C GLU A 342 14.53 6.99 -12.25
N ALA A 343 13.63 6.98 -11.27
CA ALA A 343 13.71 6.11 -10.12
C ALA A 343 12.38 5.37 -9.96
N VAL A 344 12.46 4.06 -9.74
CA VAL A 344 11.31 3.26 -9.34
C VAL A 344 11.34 3.15 -7.83
N ILE A 345 10.32 3.71 -7.18
CA ILE A 345 10.12 3.57 -5.74
C ILE A 345 9.07 2.50 -5.52
N GLN A 346 9.42 1.49 -4.74
CA GLN A 346 8.47 0.47 -4.30
C GLN A 346 7.94 0.82 -2.91
N LYS A 347 6.64 0.64 -2.69
CA LYS A 347 6.03 0.75 -1.36
C LYS A 347 6.66 -0.32 -0.45
N ASN A 348 7.15 0.09 0.72
CA ASN A 348 8.00 -0.74 1.57
C ASN A 348 7.25 -1.91 2.26
N PHE A 349 8.03 -2.94 2.64
CA PHE A 349 7.77 -4.29 3.23
C PHE A 349 6.42 -4.74 3.82
N PHE A 350 5.52 -3.85 4.23
CA PHE A 350 4.27 -4.23 4.89
C PHE A 350 3.10 -4.50 3.93
N ASN A 351 3.31 -4.24 2.65
CA ASN A 351 2.26 -4.45 1.66
C ASN A 351 1.93 -5.94 1.55
N GLY A 352 0.67 -6.29 1.74
CA GLY A 352 0.21 -7.68 1.74
C GLY A 352 0.45 -8.45 3.05
N LEU A 353 0.95 -7.82 4.11
CA LEU A 353 1.05 -8.44 5.45
C LEU A 353 -0.26 -8.38 6.27
N SER A 354 -1.39 -8.11 5.63
CA SER A 354 -2.70 -8.10 6.28
C SER A 354 -3.09 -9.52 6.72
N ALA A 355 -3.37 -9.71 8.01
CA ALA A 355 -3.97 -10.94 8.51
C ALA A 355 -5.50 -10.91 8.28
N PRO A 356 -6.13 -12.04 7.93
CA PRO A 356 -7.58 -12.10 7.70
C PRO A 356 -8.42 -12.08 8.98
N ALA A 357 -7.81 -12.33 10.14
CA ALA A 357 -8.45 -12.40 11.45
C ALA A 357 -7.50 -11.89 12.56
N THR A 358 -8.06 -11.47 13.70
CA THR A 358 -7.28 -11.00 14.86
C THR A 358 -6.30 -12.07 15.34
N LEU A 359 -6.78 -13.30 15.53
CA LEU A 359 -5.95 -14.49 15.72
C LEU A 359 -6.10 -15.39 14.49
N THR A 360 -5.03 -15.55 13.71
CA THR A 360 -5.05 -16.46 12.56
C THR A 360 -4.25 -17.74 12.86
N LEU A 361 -4.94 -18.88 12.84
CA LEU A 361 -4.41 -20.21 13.09
C LEU A 361 -4.23 -20.95 11.76
N VAL A 362 -2.99 -20.98 11.26
CA VAL A 362 -2.66 -21.67 10.00
C VAL A 362 -1.98 -23.00 10.27
N GLY A 363 -2.56 -24.06 9.69
CA GLY A 363 -1.96 -25.38 9.71
C GLY A 363 -3.00 -26.50 9.76
N PRO A 364 -2.62 -27.72 9.31
CA PRO A 364 -3.46 -28.89 9.50
C PRO A 364 -3.49 -29.28 10.98
N ARG A 365 -4.60 -29.90 11.42
CA ARG A 365 -4.73 -30.41 12.80
C ARG A 365 -3.60 -31.37 13.18
N THR A 366 -3.15 -32.19 12.22
CA THR A 366 -2.07 -33.16 12.43
C THR A 366 -1.10 -33.13 11.26
N THR A 367 0.19 -33.06 11.54
CA THR A 367 1.24 -33.31 10.54
C THR A 367 1.73 -34.75 10.64
N SER A 368 2.29 -35.28 9.55
CA SER A 368 2.85 -36.65 9.53
C SER A 368 4.34 -36.70 9.85
N SER A 369 5.07 -35.59 9.73
CA SER A 369 6.51 -35.53 10.01
C SER A 369 6.98 -34.10 10.30
N PRO A 370 7.43 -33.77 11.54
CA PRO A 370 7.18 -34.54 12.76
C PRO A 370 5.67 -34.68 13.01
N ALA A 371 5.24 -35.72 13.73
CA ALA A 371 3.84 -35.84 14.11
C ALA A 371 3.51 -34.82 15.20
N THR A 372 2.89 -33.70 14.83
CA THR A 372 2.43 -32.68 15.77
C THR A 372 0.93 -32.48 15.62
N THR A 373 0.27 -32.22 16.74
CA THR A 373 -1.15 -31.84 16.75
C THR A 373 -1.23 -30.34 16.97
N PHE A 374 -1.73 -29.61 15.98
CA PHE A 374 -2.05 -28.20 16.11
C PHE A 374 -3.53 -28.07 16.47
N LEU A 375 -3.81 -27.85 17.75
CA LEU A 375 -5.15 -27.69 18.30
C LEU A 375 -5.24 -26.35 19.02
N PHE A 376 -6.36 -25.66 18.85
CA PHE A 376 -6.67 -24.50 19.67
C PHE A 376 -6.98 -24.96 21.10
N ASP A 377 -6.23 -24.44 22.07
CA ASP A 377 -6.49 -24.58 23.49
C ASP A 377 -6.55 -23.18 24.10
N PRO A 378 -7.75 -22.67 24.42
CA PRO A 378 -7.89 -21.35 25.01
C PRO A 378 -7.39 -21.29 26.47
N GLY A 379 -7.05 -22.42 27.08
CA GLY A 379 -6.70 -22.51 28.49
C GLY A 379 -7.88 -22.21 29.41
N SER A 380 -7.59 -22.02 30.70
CA SER A 380 -8.60 -21.82 31.75
C SER A 380 -8.61 -20.40 32.33
N SER A 381 -8.00 -19.42 31.65
CA SER A 381 -7.87 -18.05 32.16
C SER A 381 -9.10 -17.21 31.85
N ASN A 382 -9.61 -16.46 32.84
CA ASN A 382 -10.85 -15.68 32.73
C ASN A 382 -10.69 -14.30 32.06
N VAL A 383 -9.53 -13.99 31.48
CA VAL A 383 -9.11 -12.60 31.23
C VAL A 383 -8.95 -12.29 29.74
N ALA A 384 -9.03 -13.27 28.84
CA ALA A 384 -8.84 -13.04 27.42
C ALA A 384 -10.17 -12.66 26.73
N THR A 385 -10.18 -11.56 25.99
CA THR A 385 -11.23 -11.22 25.03
C THR A 385 -10.66 -11.30 23.63
N TYR A 386 -11.23 -12.13 22.77
CA TYR A 386 -10.90 -12.14 21.33
C TYR A 386 -11.93 -11.31 20.60
N THR A 387 -11.54 -10.12 20.18
CA THR A 387 -12.42 -9.21 19.46
C THR A 387 -12.00 -9.05 18.00
N GLY A 388 -13.00 -9.12 17.12
CA GLY A 388 -12.90 -8.70 15.73
C GLY A 388 -13.26 -7.23 15.51
N ASP A 389 -13.62 -6.52 16.59
CA ASP A 389 -13.99 -5.11 16.56
C ASP A 389 -12.75 -4.26 16.21
N ASP A 390 -12.83 -3.56 15.09
CA ASP A 390 -11.79 -2.64 14.67
C ASP A 390 -11.96 -1.31 15.42
N VAL A 391 -10.98 -0.91 16.24
CA VAL A 391 -11.01 0.35 17.00
C VAL A 391 -11.17 1.57 16.10
N ALA A 392 -10.77 1.49 14.82
CA ALA A 392 -10.89 2.57 13.85
C ALA A 392 -12.24 2.60 13.10
N SER A 393 -13.07 1.56 13.21
CA SER A 393 -14.36 1.47 12.52
C SER A 393 -15.42 0.75 13.37
N THR A 394 -16.56 0.43 12.78
CA THR A 394 -17.58 -0.44 13.40
C THR A 394 -17.67 -1.77 12.64
N ASP A 395 -16.69 -2.04 11.78
CA ASP A 395 -16.61 -3.24 10.97
C ASP A 395 -15.96 -4.38 11.77
N ILE A 396 -16.53 -5.58 11.64
CA ILE A 396 -16.06 -6.76 12.37
C ILE A 396 -15.33 -7.70 11.44
N ILE A 397 -14.04 -7.93 11.73
CA ILE A 397 -13.28 -9.03 11.15
C ILE A 397 -13.49 -10.31 11.97
N PRO A 398 -13.17 -11.49 11.42
CA PRO A 398 -13.18 -12.70 12.24
C PRO A 398 -12.23 -12.55 13.45
N PRO A 399 -12.70 -12.77 14.69
CA PRO A 399 -11.84 -12.72 15.88
C PRO A 399 -10.80 -13.85 15.87
N ILE A 400 -11.22 -15.04 15.40
CA ILE A 400 -10.36 -16.21 15.25
C ILE A 400 -10.57 -16.79 13.84
N GLY A 401 -9.52 -16.80 13.03
CA GLY A 401 -9.50 -17.38 11.70
C GLY A 401 -8.74 -18.70 11.70
N THR A 402 -9.26 -19.74 11.04
CA THR A 402 -8.51 -21.00 10.85
C THR A 402 -8.45 -21.38 9.38
N THR A 403 -7.46 -22.17 8.96
CA THR A 403 -7.38 -22.70 7.58
C THR A 403 -7.85 -24.15 7.47
N SER A 404 -8.50 -24.69 8.50
CA SER A 404 -8.88 -26.10 8.62
C SER A 404 -10.25 -26.19 9.28
N SER A 405 -11.22 -26.79 8.58
CA SER A 405 -12.59 -26.95 9.08
C SER A 405 -12.66 -27.73 10.40
N THR A 406 -11.76 -28.68 10.63
CA THR A 406 -11.69 -29.42 11.91
C THR A 406 -11.18 -28.54 13.06
N ASN A 407 -10.25 -27.62 12.78
CA ASN A 407 -9.79 -26.67 13.80
C ASN A 407 -10.86 -25.63 14.07
N LEU A 408 -11.56 -25.16 13.04
CA LEU A 408 -12.72 -24.28 13.18
C LEU A 408 -13.77 -24.89 14.13
N GLN A 409 -14.16 -26.14 13.92
CA GLN A 409 -15.11 -26.84 14.80
C GLN A 409 -14.64 -26.91 16.26
N THR A 410 -13.33 -27.06 16.49
CA THR A 410 -12.78 -27.04 17.85
C THR A 410 -12.86 -25.66 18.46
N VAL A 411 -12.53 -24.62 17.69
CA VAL A 411 -12.64 -23.22 18.13
C VAL A 411 -14.10 -22.88 18.44
N GLU A 412 -15.03 -23.20 17.55
CA GLU A 412 -16.47 -22.98 17.73
C GLU A 412 -16.98 -23.69 18.99
N ALA A 413 -16.64 -24.97 19.16
CA ALA A 413 -17.01 -25.73 20.36
C ALA A 413 -16.45 -25.09 21.64
N SER A 414 -15.19 -24.66 21.64
CA SER A 414 -14.58 -23.96 22.77
C SER A 414 -15.27 -22.64 23.10
N VAL A 415 -15.56 -21.82 22.09
CA VAL A 415 -16.23 -20.51 22.24
C VAL A 415 -17.68 -20.68 22.72
N ASP A 416 -18.36 -21.74 22.30
CA ASP A 416 -19.70 -22.10 22.75
C ASP A 416 -19.72 -22.76 24.16
N GLY A 417 -18.57 -22.81 24.84
CA GLY A 417 -18.42 -23.38 26.17
C GLY A 417 -18.55 -24.91 26.22
N GLN A 418 -18.39 -25.60 25.09
CA GLN A 418 -18.44 -27.05 25.01
C GLN A 418 -17.10 -27.69 25.44
N PRO A 419 -17.12 -28.90 26.03
CA PRO A 419 -15.90 -29.69 26.28
C PRO A 419 -15.15 -30.03 24.97
N PRO A 420 -13.82 -30.27 24.99
CA PRO A 420 -12.97 -30.50 26.17
C PRO A 420 -12.33 -29.25 26.78
N HIS A 421 -12.29 -28.13 26.06
CA HIS A 421 -11.63 -26.89 26.52
C HIS A 421 -12.61 -25.71 26.40
N PRO A 422 -13.57 -25.56 27.34
CA PRO A 422 -14.51 -24.45 27.31
C PRO A 422 -13.73 -23.15 27.49
N PHE A 423 -13.94 -22.20 26.59
CA PHE A 423 -13.34 -20.88 26.71
C PHE A 423 -14.04 -20.10 27.82
N ASN A 424 -13.26 -19.57 28.76
CA ASN A 424 -13.76 -18.79 29.88
C ASN A 424 -13.52 -17.29 29.66
N GLY A 425 -13.85 -16.79 28.48
CA GLY A 425 -13.65 -15.38 28.10
C GLY A 425 -14.68 -14.96 27.06
N ASP A 426 -14.55 -13.73 26.57
CA ASP A 426 -15.49 -13.16 25.61
C ASP A 426 -14.95 -13.24 24.18
N VAL A 427 -15.83 -13.57 23.23
CA VAL A 427 -15.53 -13.49 21.79
C VAL A 427 -16.54 -12.55 21.14
N ILE A 428 -16.03 -11.49 20.52
CA ILE A 428 -16.84 -10.53 19.76
C ILE A 428 -16.59 -10.77 18.28
N GLY A 429 -17.65 -11.17 17.57
CA GLY A 429 -17.58 -11.65 16.18
C GLY A 429 -17.67 -13.17 16.08
N THR A 430 -17.46 -13.71 14.88
CA THR A 430 -17.66 -15.16 14.60
C THR A 430 -16.36 -15.80 14.12
N PRO A 431 -15.85 -16.85 14.81
CA PRO A 431 -14.75 -17.64 14.29
C PRO A 431 -15.03 -18.15 12.88
N THR A 432 -14.06 -18.12 11.97
CA THR A 432 -14.33 -18.46 10.56
C THR A 432 -13.16 -19.18 9.87
N ASP A 433 -13.45 -19.92 8.81
CA ASP A 433 -12.44 -20.42 7.87
C ASP A 433 -11.92 -19.27 6.99
N VAL A 434 -10.62 -19.03 7.04
CA VAL A 434 -9.93 -17.96 6.31
C VAL A 434 -9.00 -18.50 5.22
N SER A 435 -9.06 -19.80 4.91
CA SER A 435 -8.20 -20.46 3.92
C SER A 435 -8.23 -19.78 2.53
N ILE A 436 -9.37 -19.24 2.12
CA ILE A 436 -9.56 -18.61 0.80
C ILE A 436 -8.95 -17.21 0.72
N GLU A 437 -8.86 -16.49 1.84
CA GLU A 437 -8.32 -15.13 1.93
C GLU A 437 -6.94 -15.06 2.62
N THR A 438 -6.34 -16.22 2.87
CA THR A 438 -5.02 -16.28 3.50
C THR A 438 -3.97 -15.66 2.57
N PRO A 439 -3.27 -14.60 3.00
CA PRO A 439 -2.29 -13.91 2.18
C PRO A 439 -1.12 -14.83 1.86
N GLU A 440 -0.43 -14.57 0.75
CA GLU A 440 0.60 -15.45 0.22
C GLU A 440 1.67 -15.84 1.25
N TRP A 441 2.17 -14.88 2.02
CA TRP A 441 3.21 -15.09 3.02
C TRP A 441 2.77 -16.04 4.16
N LEU A 442 1.47 -16.20 4.38
CA LEU A 442 0.92 -17.03 5.46
C LEU A 442 0.43 -18.40 4.97
N GLN A 443 0.40 -18.65 3.66
CA GLN A 443 -0.19 -19.89 3.10
C GLN A 443 0.54 -21.17 3.51
N ASN A 444 1.85 -21.11 3.73
CA ASN A 444 2.64 -22.27 4.13
C ASN A 444 3.91 -21.87 4.89
N PRO A 445 4.57 -22.82 5.59
CA PRO A 445 5.76 -22.52 6.39
C PRO A 445 6.94 -21.95 5.61
N GLU A 446 7.14 -22.35 4.34
CA GLU A 446 8.25 -21.87 3.51
C GLU A 446 8.08 -20.39 3.12
N LYS A 447 6.85 -20.00 2.75
CA LYS A 447 6.50 -18.61 2.45
C LYS A 447 6.58 -17.74 3.70
N LEU A 448 6.16 -18.27 4.85
CA LEU A 448 6.27 -17.59 6.14
C LEU A 448 7.74 -17.38 6.53
N ASP A 449 8.58 -18.40 6.43
CA ASP A 449 10.01 -18.31 6.69
C ASP A 449 10.70 -17.29 5.76
N THR A 450 10.31 -17.26 4.48
CA THR A 450 10.79 -16.26 3.52
C THR A 450 10.42 -14.83 3.95
N ALA A 451 9.17 -14.62 4.41
CA ALA A 451 8.73 -13.32 4.93
C ALA A 451 9.45 -12.94 6.23
N ILE A 452 9.65 -13.89 7.15
CA ILE A 452 10.39 -13.65 8.40
C ILE A 452 11.86 -13.28 8.11
N LYS A 453 12.52 -13.96 7.16
CA LYS A 453 13.88 -13.62 6.72
C LYS A 453 13.97 -12.22 6.11
N ALA A 454 12.96 -11.81 5.36
CA ALA A 454 12.86 -10.47 4.82
C ALA A 454 12.74 -9.42 5.95
N LEU A 455 11.89 -9.66 6.95
CA LEU A 455 11.74 -8.80 8.14
C LEU A 455 13.04 -8.75 8.95
N TYR A 456 13.74 -9.87 9.11
CA TYR A 456 15.05 -9.94 9.74
C TYR A 456 16.08 -9.04 9.05
N ALA A 457 16.21 -9.13 7.72
CA ALA A 457 17.19 -8.36 6.96
C ALA A 457 16.96 -6.84 7.14
N VAL A 458 15.69 -6.42 7.17
CA VAL A 458 15.30 -5.04 7.41
C VAL A 458 15.64 -4.61 8.83
N ALA A 459 15.21 -5.38 9.84
CA ALA A 459 15.49 -5.09 11.24
C ALA A 459 16.99 -4.98 11.51
N ASN A 460 17.80 -5.85 10.89
CA ASN A 460 19.24 -5.81 10.99
C ASN A 460 19.83 -4.55 10.35
N SER A 461 19.36 -4.17 9.16
CA SER A 461 19.79 -2.94 8.48
C SER A 461 19.41 -1.65 9.23
N SER A 462 18.30 -1.67 9.97
CA SER A 462 17.80 -0.53 10.75
C SER A 462 18.33 -0.50 12.19
N GLY A 463 19.20 -1.43 12.59
CA GLY A 463 19.71 -1.53 13.96
C GLY A 463 18.64 -1.90 15.00
N ARG A 464 17.55 -2.55 14.57
CA ARG A 464 16.41 -2.99 15.40
C ARG A 464 16.33 -4.52 15.51
N TYR A 465 17.45 -5.18 15.27
CA TYR A 465 17.64 -6.60 15.51
C TYR A 465 18.27 -6.81 16.89
N PHE A 466 17.64 -7.64 17.71
CA PHE A 466 18.11 -7.98 19.03
C PHE A 466 18.37 -9.50 19.10
N PRO A 467 19.62 -9.93 19.33
CA PRO A 467 19.96 -11.34 19.44
C PRO A 467 19.39 -11.95 20.73
N SER A 468 19.37 -13.28 20.79
CA SER A 468 18.89 -14.03 21.96
C SER A 468 19.47 -13.53 23.29
N GLY A 469 18.59 -13.32 24.25
CA GLY A 469 18.92 -12.82 25.59
C GLY A 469 19.10 -11.30 25.68
N VAL A 470 19.02 -10.57 24.56
CA VAL A 470 19.06 -9.10 24.55
C VAL A 470 17.66 -8.57 24.27
N LEU A 471 17.15 -7.73 25.16
CA LEU A 471 15.88 -7.03 24.97
C LEU A 471 16.12 -5.55 24.66
N PRO A 472 15.25 -4.93 23.84
CA PRO A 472 15.27 -3.49 23.65
C PRO A 472 15.07 -2.75 24.97
N THR A 473 15.82 -1.66 25.16
CA THR A 473 15.75 -0.79 26.35
C THR A 473 15.24 0.60 25.96
N GLY A 474 14.54 1.27 26.87
CA GLY A 474 14.03 2.64 26.66
C GLY A 474 12.51 2.76 26.81
N THR A 475 11.99 3.97 26.58
CA THR A 475 10.55 4.26 26.48
C THR A 475 10.05 3.71 25.14
N ASN A 476 9.00 2.89 25.14
CA ASN A 476 8.46 2.18 23.95
C ASN A 476 9.47 1.22 23.29
N PRO A 477 10.01 0.24 24.05
CA PRO A 477 11.13 -0.60 23.60
C PRO A 477 10.80 -1.42 22.34
N TYR A 478 9.53 -1.80 22.16
CA TYR A 478 9.09 -2.66 21.06
C TYR A 478 8.60 -1.91 19.82
N GLY A 479 8.55 -0.58 19.86
CA GLY A 479 8.13 0.28 18.75
C GLY A 479 7.19 1.39 19.21
N ASP A 480 7.01 2.41 18.38
CA ASP A 480 6.29 3.63 18.70
C ASP A 480 5.43 4.04 17.50
N HIS A 481 4.12 4.19 17.74
CA HIS A 481 3.13 4.59 16.75
C HIS A 481 3.43 6.00 16.19
N ASP A 482 3.78 6.94 17.06
CA ASP A 482 3.97 8.35 16.71
C ASP A 482 5.30 8.57 15.97
N ALA A 483 6.33 7.81 16.35
CA ALA A 483 7.63 7.85 15.67
C ALA A 483 7.71 6.93 14.44
N ALA A 484 6.63 6.21 14.10
CA ALA A 484 6.56 5.24 13.01
C ALA A 484 7.72 4.24 13.00
N GLN A 485 8.14 3.76 14.18
CA GLN A 485 9.21 2.76 14.28
C GLN A 485 8.68 1.42 13.77
N GLY A 486 9.06 1.06 12.55
CA GLY A 486 8.35 0.08 11.74
C GLY A 486 8.52 -1.39 12.16
N ILE A 487 9.73 -1.84 12.52
CA ILE A 487 10.02 -3.26 12.81
C ILE A 487 10.97 -3.40 14.01
N THR A 488 10.65 -4.34 14.89
CA THR A 488 11.53 -4.85 15.96
C THR A 488 11.65 -6.36 15.81
N PHE A 489 12.88 -6.89 15.72
CA PHE A 489 13.11 -8.34 15.60
C PHE A 489 13.87 -8.85 16.82
N LEU A 490 13.27 -9.79 17.55
CA LEU A 490 13.83 -10.42 18.74
C LEU A 490 14.10 -11.89 18.44
N ASP A 491 15.37 -12.28 18.43
CA ASP A 491 15.77 -13.68 18.24
C ASP A 491 15.76 -14.44 19.58
N GLY A 492 14.60 -14.66 20.19
CA GLY A 492 14.50 -15.35 21.47
C GLY A 492 13.15 -15.14 22.14
N ASN A 493 13.11 -15.36 23.46
CA ASN A 493 11.90 -15.12 24.25
C ASN A 493 11.73 -13.63 24.55
N ALA A 494 10.48 -13.18 24.59
CA ALA A 494 10.15 -11.80 24.89
C ALA A 494 8.94 -11.72 25.82
N ASP A 495 9.04 -10.83 26.81
CA ASP A 495 7.91 -10.43 27.63
C ASP A 495 7.41 -9.06 27.15
N PHE A 496 6.18 -9.02 26.67
CA PHE A 496 5.55 -7.80 26.22
C PHE A 496 4.65 -7.23 27.31
N THR A 497 4.96 -6.00 27.71
CA THR A 497 4.20 -5.19 28.67
C THR A 497 4.17 -3.76 28.14
N GLY A 498 2.99 -3.23 27.84
CA GLY A 498 2.81 -1.82 27.46
C GLY A 498 2.22 -1.61 26.06
N GLU A 499 2.27 -0.36 25.59
CA GLU A 499 1.82 0.08 24.28
C GLU A 499 2.99 0.13 23.29
N GLY A 500 2.72 -0.02 22.00
CA GLY A 500 3.73 0.09 20.96
C GLY A 500 3.11 0.17 19.56
N GLY A 501 3.92 0.52 18.56
CA GLY A 501 3.52 0.58 17.15
C GLY A 501 4.53 -0.11 16.24
N GLY A 502 4.04 -0.72 15.15
CA GLY A 502 4.87 -1.41 14.16
C GLY A 502 4.73 -2.94 14.20
N ILE A 503 5.70 -3.66 13.62
CA ILE A 503 5.76 -5.13 13.63
C ILE A 503 6.80 -5.60 14.63
N LEU A 504 6.37 -6.42 15.58
CA LEU A 504 7.25 -7.16 16.47
C LEU A 504 7.36 -8.61 15.98
N VAL A 505 8.58 -9.06 15.69
CA VAL A 505 8.87 -10.45 15.35
C VAL A 505 9.63 -11.10 16.50
N VAL A 506 9.12 -12.23 16.99
CA VAL A 506 9.73 -13.01 18.10
C VAL A 506 9.88 -14.45 17.62
N THR A 507 11.11 -14.98 17.65
CA THR A 507 11.38 -16.37 17.22
C THR A 507 11.22 -17.39 18.35
N GLY A 508 11.20 -16.95 19.61
CA GLY A 508 10.96 -17.77 20.80
C GLY A 508 9.56 -17.58 21.39
N THR A 509 9.45 -17.78 22.70
CA THR A 509 8.19 -17.59 23.45
C THR A 509 7.88 -16.10 23.62
N LEU A 510 6.74 -15.65 23.09
CA LEU A 510 6.17 -14.35 23.39
C LEU A 510 5.16 -14.46 24.54
N THR A 511 5.47 -13.82 25.67
CA THR A 511 4.53 -13.68 26.79
C THR A 511 3.83 -12.33 26.69
N LEU A 512 2.53 -12.34 26.39
CA LEU A 512 1.69 -11.14 26.48
C LEU A 512 1.15 -11.02 27.91
N LYS A 513 1.56 -9.98 28.64
CA LYS A 513 1.02 -9.68 29.96
C LYS A 513 -0.06 -8.61 29.79
N GLY A 514 -1.31 -9.08 29.73
CA GLY A 514 -2.51 -8.24 29.65
C GLY A 514 -2.80 -7.49 30.94
#